data_AF-A0A377LQ20-F1
#
_entry.id   AF-A0A377LQ20-F1
#
_cell.length_a   1.000
_cell.length_b   1.000
_cell.length_c   1.000
_cell.angle_alpha   90.00
_cell.angle_beta   90.00
_cell.angle_gamma   90.00
#
_symmetry.space_group_name_H-M   'P 1'
#
loop_
_entity.id
_entity.type
_entity.pdbx_description
1 polymer ?
#
loop_
_entity_poly.entity_id
_entity_poly.type
_entity_poly.pdbx_seq_one_letter_code
_entity_poly.pdbx_strand_id
1 'polypeptide(L)'
;MQQGKITLQPAANSNGLLLLERAETDKPAPFSWQNATVYFVLTDRFVNGDPTNDNSYGRHKDGMQEIGTFHGGDLKGLASKLDYLQQLGVNALWISSPLEQIHGWVGGGTKGDFPHYAYHGYYTQDWTRLDANMGTEDDLRHLVDEAHKRGIRILFDIVMNHVGYATLADMQEYQFGALYLQGDELKKTLGARWTDWKPGTGQSWHSFNDYINFQR
;
A
#
# COMPACT_ATOMS: atom_id res chain seq x y z
N MET A 1 -41.71 -4.94 -3.86
CA MET A 1 -41.01 -4.99 -5.17
C MET A 1 -41.09 -6.41 -5.69
N GLN A 2 -41.45 -6.62 -6.95
CA GLN A 2 -41.41 -7.93 -7.61
C GLN A 2 -40.82 -7.75 -9.00
N GLN A 3 -39.81 -8.55 -9.36
CA GLN A 3 -39.17 -8.52 -10.69
C GLN A 3 -38.68 -7.12 -11.12
N GLY A 4 -38.10 -6.34 -10.20
CA GLY A 4 -37.63 -4.98 -10.49
C GLY A 4 -38.74 -3.94 -10.66
N LYS A 5 -40.00 -4.30 -10.47
CA LYS A 5 -41.13 -3.36 -10.46
C LYS A 5 -41.51 -2.99 -9.03
N ILE A 6 -41.71 -1.69 -8.82
CA ILE A 6 -42.27 -1.10 -7.60
C ILE A 6 -43.70 -0.69 -7.93
N THR A 7 -44.66 -1.23 -7.19
CA THR A 7 -46.06 -0.79 -7.24
C THR A 7 -46.33 0.05 -6.00
N LEU A 8 -46.76 1.29 -6.20
CA LEU A 8 -47.13 2.21 -5.13
C LEU A 8 -48.63 2.48 -5.24
N GLN A 9 -49.34 2.39 -4.12
CA GLN A 9 -50.78 2.62 -4.03
C GLN A 9 -51.00 3.99 -3.36
N PRO A 10 -51.71 4.94 -4.00
CA PRO A 10 -52.09 6.20 -3.35
C PRO A 10 -52.97 5.95 -2.12
N ALA A 11 -52.85 6.79 -1.09
CA ALA A 11 -53.72 6.73 0.07
C ALA A 11 -55.19 6.96 -0.34
N ALA A 12 -56.14 6.33 0.37
CA ALA A 12 -57.56 6.35 0.00
C ALA A 12 -58.18 7.76 -0.12
N ASN A 13 -57.60 8.75 0.55
CA ASN A 13 -58.02 10.15 0.58
C ASN A 13 -57.17 11.08 -0.31
N SER A 14 -56.24 10.55 -1.09
CA SER A 14 -55.33 11.35 -1.94
C SER A 14 -55.92 11.74 -3.30
N ASN A 15 -57.17 11.35 -3.61
CA ASN A 15 -57.77 11.47 -4.94
C ASN A 15 -56.92 10.84 -6.06
N GLY A 16 -56.19 9.76 -5.74
CA GLY A 16 -55.30 9.08 -6.67
C GLY A 16 -53.96 9.78 -6.90
N LEU A 17 -53.68 10.88 -6.19
CA LEU A 17 -52.42 11.59 -6.30
C LEU A 17 -51.32 10.87 -5.51
N LEU A 18 -50.19 10.60 -6.17
CA LEU A 18 -49.01 10.06 -5.53
C LEU A 18 -47.87 11.05 -5.74
N LEU A 19 -47.44 11.70 -4.66
CA LEU A 19 -46.31 12.61 -4.69
C LEU A 19 -45.04 11.81 -4.41
N LEU A 20 -44.12 11.80 -5.37
CA LEU A 20 -42.77 11.30 -5.18
C LEU A 20 -41.88 12.50 -4.99
N GLU A 21 -41.66 12.88 -3.74
CA GLU A 21 -40.59 13.80 -3.40
C GLU A 21 -39.32 13.00 -3.16
N ARG A 22 -38.17 13.58 -3.49
CA ARG A 22 -36.91 13.09 -2.95
C ARG A 22 -37.07 13.18 -1.43
N ALA A 23 -36.82 12.09 -0.72
CA ALA A 23 -36.65 12.18 0.72
C ALA A 23 -35.44 13.08 0.96
N GLU A 24 -35.69 14.36 1.18
CA GLU A 24 -34.69 15.29 1.68
C GLU A 24 -34.50 14.92 3.15
N THR A 25 -33.63 13.95 3.40
CA THR A 25 -33.10 13.81 4.75
C THR A 25 -32.22 15.03 4.96
N ASP A 26 -32.76 16.05 5.63
CA ASP A 26 -32.07 17.32 5.99
C ASP A 26 -30.71 17.10 6.67
N LYS A 27 -30.46 15.89 7.17
CA LYS A 27 -29.19 15.48 7.75
C LYS A 27 -28.72 14.16 7.12
N PRO A 28 -27.45 14.09 6.68
CA PRO A 28 -26.81 12.82 6.38
C PRO A 28 -26.99 11.86 7.56
N ALA A 29 -27.34 10.61 7.28
CA ALA A 29 -27.37 9.59 8.31
C ALA A 29 -25.98 9.53 8.99
N PRO A 30 -25.92 9.37 10.32
CA PRO A 30 -24.64 9.23 11.00
C PRO A 30 -23.90 8.02 10.45
N PHE A 31 -22.56 8.13 10.34
CA PHE A 31 -21.74 7.01 9.90
C PHE A 31 -21.95 5.79 10.79
N SER A 32 -22.12 4.62 10.18
CA SER A 32 -22.31 3.35 10.85
C SER A 32 -21.50 2.28 10.12
N TRP A 33 -20.68 1.56 10.87
CA TRP A 33 -19.89 0.43 10.33
C TRP A 33 -20.77 -0.69 9.79
N GLN A 34 -22.00 -0.84 10.29
CA GLN A 34 -22.97 -1.82 9.80
C GLN A 34 -23.43 -1.53 8.35
N ASN A 35 -23.32 -0.27 7.92
CA ASN A 35 -23.71 0.20 6.58
C ASN A 35 -22.52 0.81 5.83
N ALA A 36 -21.29 0.42 6.16
CA ALA A 36 -20.10 0.94 5.49
C ALA A 36 -19.92 0.29 4.11
N THR A 37 -19.75 1.11 3.09
CA THR A 37 -19.24 0.67 1.77
C THR A 37 -17.73 0.87 1.79
N VAL A 38 -17.03 -0.23 2.02
CA VAL A 38 -15.57 -0.25 2.13
C VAL A 38 -14.93 -0.44 0.75
N TYR A 39 -13.96 0.41 0.41
CA TYR A 39 -13.10 0.22 -0.75
C TYR A 39 -11.68 -0.09 -0.27
N PHE A 40 -11.19 -1.29 -0.58
CA PHE A 40 -9.79 -1.64 -0.36
C PHE A 40 -8.94 -1.20 -1.55
N VAL A 41 -7.83 -0.53 -1.26
CA VAL A 41 -6.87 -0.08 -2.25
C VAL A 41 -5.46 -0.54 -1.87
N LEU A 42 -4.82 -1.23 -2.81
CA LEU A 42 -3.37 -1.44 -2.78
C LEU A 42 -2.72 -0.13 -3.23
N THR A 43 -2.28 0.69 -2.27
CA THR A 43 -1.91 2.11 -2.49
C THR A 43 -0.93 2.28 -3.65
N ASP A 44 0.16 1.50 -3.66
CA ASP A 44 1.20 1.51 -4.71
C ASP A 44 0.67 1.29 -6.13
N ARG A 45 -0.47 0.62 -6.28
CA ARG A 45 -1.05 0.23 -7.58
C ARG A 45 -2.24 1.08 -8.00
N PHE A 46 -2.53 2.16 -7.30
CA PHE A 46 -3.72 2.97 -7.56
C PHE A 46 -3.42 4.20 -8.42
N VAL A 47 -2.80 5.22 -7.83
CA VAL A 47 -2.48 6.47 -8.53
C VAL A 47 -1.16 7.00 -7.97
N ASN A 48 -0.19 7.24 -8.85
CA ASN A 48 1.03 7.98 -8.54
C ASN A 48 0.73 9.48 -8.60
N GLY A 49 0.73 10.13 -7.43
CA GLY A 49 0.48 11.56 -7.26
C GLY A 49 1.76 12.37 -7.06
N ASP A 50 2.87 11.73 -6.69
CA ASP A 50 4.17 12.36 -6.47
C ASP A 50 5.34 11.48 -6.94
N PRO A 51 5.75 11.59 -8.22
CA PRO A 51 6.86 10.81 -8.75
C PRO A 51 8.21 11.09 -8.08
N THR A 52 8.32 12.14 -7.25
CA THR A 52 9.59 12.47 -6.57
C THR A 52 9.94 11.48 -5.46
N ASN A 53 8.97 10.71 -4.97
CA ASN A 53 9.17 9.72 -3.91
C ASN A 53 9.33 8.27 -4.43
N ASP A 54 9.20 8.03 -5.75
CA ASP A 54 9.17 6.70 -6.38
C ASP A 54 10.39 5.83 -6.07
N ASN A 55 11.55 6.45 -5.87
CA ASN A 55 12.84 5.76 -5.67
C ASN A 55 13.38 5.93 -4.24
N SER A 56 12.50 6.15 -3.26
CA SER A 56 12.89 6.26 -1.86
C SER A 56 13.74 5.07 -1.41
N TYR A 57 14.70 5.34 -0.53
CA TYR A 57 15.68 4.35 -0.04
C TYR A 57 16.57 3.70 -1.13
N GLY A 58 16.60 4.25 -2.35
CA GLY A 58 17.36 3.69 -3.47
C GLY A 58 16.67 2.50 -4.15
N ARG A 59 15.40 2.25 -3.82
CA ARG A 59 14.55 1.29 -4.51
C ARG A 59 14.41 1.69 -5.97
N HIS A 60 14.39 0.71 -6.86
CA HIS A 60 14.34 0.97 -8.29
C HIS A 60 13.62 -0.15 -9.03
N LYS A 61 13.17 0.20 -10.24
CA LYS A 61 12.61 -0.71 -11.23
C LYS A 61 13.62 -1.77 -11.66
N ASP A 62 13.15 -3.00 -11.87
CA ASP A 62 13.99 -4.14 -12.26
C ASP A 62 14.37 -4.14 -13.76
N GLY A 63 13.74 -3.28 -14.55
CA GLY A 63 13.90 -3.17 -16.00
C GLY A 63 13.25 -4.31 -16.77
N MET A 64 12.43 -5.13 -16.11
CA MET A 64 11.84 -6.36 -16.64
C MET A 64 10.31 -6.26 -16.58
N GLN A 65 9.66 -7.12 -15.81
CA GLN A 65 8.20 -7.16 -15.68
C GLN A 65 7.70 -6.34 -14.49
N GLU A 66 8.59 -5.85 -13.62
CA GLU A 66 8.23 -5.00 -12.48
C GLU A 66 7.19 -5.62 -11.54
N ILE A 67 7.19 -6.95 -11.45
CA ILE A 67 6.18 -7.71 -10.69
C ILE A 67 6.31 -7.38 -9.21
N GLY A 68 7.55 -7.38 -8.72
CA GLY A 68 7.90 -7.18 -7.32
C GLY A 68 8.35 -5.76 -6.96
N THR A 69 8.24 -4.79 -7.87
CA THR A 69 8.72 -3.42 -7.62
C THR A 69 7.58 -2.47 -7.25
N PHE A 70 7.94 -1.32 -6.68
CA PHE A 70 7.02 -0.20 -6.43
C PHE A 70 6.61 0.44 -7.75
N HIS A 71 5.33 0.74 -7.92
CA HIS A 71 4.73 1.41 -9.10
C HIS A 71 4.43 2.89 -8.85
N GLY A 72 4.63 3.36 -7.61
CA GLY A 72 4.65 4.77 -7.25
C GLY A 72 3.30 5.30 -6.78
N GLY A 73 2.30 4.45 -6.59
CA GLY A 73 1.05 4.88 -6.00
C GLY A 73 1.24 5.34 -4.55
N ASP A 74 0.65 6.49 -4.21
CA ASP A 74 0.98 7.20 -2.95
C ASP A 74 -0.24 7.90 -2.33
N LEU A 75 -0.03 8.54 -1.16
CA LEU A 75 -1.08 9.23 -0.41
C LEU A 75 -1.67 10.44 -1.14
N LYS A 76 -0.87 11.19 -1.92
CA LYS A 76 -1.37 12.32 -2.72
C LYS A 76 -2.22 11.83 -3.88
N GLY A 77 -1.80 10.74 -4.52
CA GLY A 77 -2.56 10.07 -5.57
C GLY A 77 -3.90 9.57 -5.06
N LEU A 78 -3.93 8.95 -3.87
CA LEU A 78 -5.18 8.58 -3.20
C LEU A 78 -6.08 9.80 -2.92
N ALA A 79 -5.53 10.87 -2.34
CA ALA A 79 -6.27 12.10 -2.06
C ALA A 79 -6.90 12.69 -3.33
N SER A 80 -6.20 12.63 -4.46
CA SER A 80 -6.69 13.11 -5.76
C SER A 80 -7.93 12.37 -6.31
N LYS A 81 -8.28 11.20 -5.76
CA LYS A 81 -9.40 10.37 -6.19
C LYS A 81 -10.53 10.28 -5.17
N LEU A 82 -10.49 11.05 -4.09
CA LEU A 82 -11.57 11.02 -3.09
C LEU A 82 -12.94 11.40 -3.67
N ASP A 83 -12.99 12.31 -4.65
CA ASP A 83 -14.25 12.66 -5.35
C ASP A 83 -14.79 11.47 -6.16
N TYR A 84 -13.90 10.73 -6.84
CA TYR A 84 -14.25 9.51 -7.56
C TYR A 84 -14.78 8.44 -6.60
N LEU A 85 -14.11 8.22 -5.46
CA LEU A 85 -14.55 7.27 -4.45
C LEU A 85 -15.90 7.67 -3.84
N GLN A 86 -16.11 8.95 -3.57
CA GLN A 86 -17.40 9.45 -3.08
C GLN A 86 -18.52 9.23 -4.11
N GLN A 87 -18.26 9.46 -5.40
CA GLN A 87 -19.24 9.20 -6.47
C GLN A 87 -19.62 7.73 -6.60
N LEU A 88 -18.68 6.81 -6.30
CA LEU A 88 -18.96 5.38 -6.19
C LEU A 88 -19.82 5.00 -4.97
N GLY A 89 -20.04 5.92 -4.03
CA GLY A 89 -20.75 5.67 -2.77
C GLY A 89 -19.88 5.06 -1.68
N VAL A 90 -18.55 5.13 -1.81
CA VAL A 90 -17.60 4.70 -0.78
C VAL A 90 -17.70 5.67 0.41
N ASN A 91 -17.78 5.12 1.62
CA ASN A 91 -17.73 5.90 2.87
C ASN A 91 -16.68 5.38 3.86
N ALA A 92 -15.90 4.37 3.46
CA ALA A 92 -14.74 3.86 4.17
C ALA A 92 -13.66 3.44 3.15
N LEU A 93 -12.47 4.04 3.23
CA LEU A 93 -11.32 3.71 2.41
C LEU A 93 -10.32 2.92 3.25
N TRP A 94 -10.05 1.68 2.86
CA TRP A 94 -9.01 0.84 3.47
C TRP A 94 -7.77 0.85 2.57
N ILE A 95 -6.66 1.35 3.11
CA ILE A 95 -5.39 1.44 2.39
C ILE A 95 -4.39 0.40 2.90
N SER A 96 -3.44 0.00 2.04
CA SER A 96 -2.23 -0.73 2.46
C SER A 96 -1.53 -0.02 3.61
N SER A 97 -0.80 -0.77 4.45
CA SER A 97 -0.03 -0.19 5.56
C SER A 97 0.87 0.93 5.04
N PRO A 98 0.71 2.17 5.52
CA PRO A 98 1.54 3.28 5.06
C PRO A 98 2.84 3.40 5.88
N LEU A 99 3.06 2.49 6.83
CA LEU A 99 4.19 2.48 7.75
C LEU A 99 5.49 2.07 7.04
N GLU A 100 6.63 2.50 7.57
CA GLU A 100 7.95 2.24 6.98
C GLU A 100 8.20 0.75 6.77
N GLN A 101 8.55 0.37 5.55
CA GLN A 101 8.87 -0.99 5.15
C GLN A 101 10.38 -1.17 4.97
N ILE A 102 10.84 -2.42 4.92
CA ILE A 102 12.25 -2.76 4.60
C ILE A 102 12.74 -1.99 3.37
N HIS A 103 13.97 -1.47 3.41
CA HIS A 103 14.46 -0.59 2.34
C HIS A 103 14.84 -1.38 1.07
N GLY A 104 15.30 -2.62 1.25
CA GLY A 104 15.73 -3.49 0.16
C GLY A 104 14.66 -4.42 -0.39
N TRP A 105 15.12 -5.47 -1.06
CA TRP A 105 14.30 -6.52 -1.67
C TRP A 105 14.66 -7.89 -1.09
N VAL A 106 13.75 -8.85 -1.25
CA VAL A 106 13.98 -10.29 -1.08
C VAL A 106 13.76 -11.03 -2.39
N GLY A 107 14.11 -12.32 -2.48
CA GLY A 107 13.79 -13.12 -3.67
C GLY A 107 12.28 -13.34 -3.81
N GLY A 108 11.71 -12.94 -4.95
CA GLY A 108 10.30 -13.12 -5.29
C GLY A 108 10.01 -14.43 -6.01
N GLY A 109 8.80 -14.95 -5.83
CA GLY A 109 8.37 -16.21 -6.43
C GLY A 109 9.01 -17.45 -5.78
N THR A 110 8.53 -18.64 -6.16
CA THR A 110 8.99 -19.91 -5.55
C THR A 110 10.48 -20.17 -5.82
N LYS A 111 11.06 -19.60 -6.88
CA LYS A 111 12.45 -19.84 -7.27
C LYS A 111 13.36 -18.62 -7.09
N GLY A 112 12.85 -17.47 -6.66
CA GLY A 112 13.65 -16.23 -6.56
C GLY A 112 13.84 -15.61 -7.94
N ASP A 113 12.76 -15.53 -8.71
CA ASP A 113 12.76 -15.17 -10.13
C ASP A 113 12.93 -13.66 -10.36
N PHE A 114 12.59 -12.84 -9.36
CA PHE A 114 12.66 -11.37 -9.43
C PHE A 114 12.94 -10.76 -8.04
N PRO A 115 13.43 -9.51 -7.94
CA PRO A 115 13.55 -8.83 -6.67
C PRO A 115 12.16 -8.39 -6.20
N HIS A 116 11.83 -8.67 -4.94
CA HIS A 116 10.53 -8.40 -4.35
C HIS A 116 10.68 -7.38 -3.22
N TYR A 117 10.23 -6.16 -3.51
CA TYR A 117 10.13 -5.07 -2.54
C TYR A 117 8.82 -5.14 -1.77
N ALA A 118 8.74 -4.35 -0.71
CA ALA A 118 7.60 -4.31 0.21
C ALA A 118 6.44 -3.40 -0.25
N TYR A 119 6.20 -3.28 -1.56
CA TYR A 119 5.19 -2.37 -2.14
C TYR A 119 3.76 -2.58 -1.61
N HIS A 120 3.49 -3.76 -1.05
CA HIS A 120 2.20 -4.15 -0.51
C HIS A 120 1.96 -3.71 0.95
N GLY A 121 3.00 -3.29 1.68
CA GLY A 121 2.88 -2.83 3.06
C GLY A 121 2.88 -3.95 4.14
N TYR A 122 3.46 -5.12 3.85
CA TYR A 122 3.47 -6.27 4.78
C TYR A 122 4.86 -6.63 5.33
N TYR A 123 5.91 -5.90 4.97
CA TYR A 123 7.28 -6.12 5.47
C TYR A 123 7.74 -4.91 6.30
N THR A 124 6.99 -4.62 7.37
CA THR A 124 7.21 -3.44 8.22
C THR A 124 8.59 -3.47 8.89
N GLN A 125 9.27 -2.33 8.84
CA GLN A 125 10.55 -2.06 9.50
C GLN A 125 10.36 -1.17 10.74
N ASP A 126 9.57 -0.10 10.62
CA ASP A 126 9.32 0.84 11.71
C ASP A 126 7.84 1.23 11.75
N TRP A 127 7.15 0.89 12.83
CA TRP A 127 5.73 1.23 13.04
C TRP A 127 5.50 2.69 13.46
N THR A 128 6.57 3.45 13.69
CA THR A 128 6.49 4.84 14.18
C THR A 128 6.62 5.86 13.05
N ARG A 129 6.93 5.41 11.83
CA ARG A 129 7.21 6.27 10.67
C ARG A 129 6.40 5.83 9.46
N LEU A 130 6.16 6.78 8.56
CA LEU A 130 5.61 6.48 7.24
C LEU A 130 6.71 6.04 6.29
N ASP A 131 6.38 5.10 5.40
CA ASP A 131 7.29 4.74 4.32
C ASP A 131 7.44 5.91 3.35
N ALA A 132 8.68 6.29 3.05
CA ALA A 132 8.95 7.44 2.21
C ALA A 132 8.39 7.31 0.78
N ASN A 133 8.15 6.09 0.26
CA ASN A 133 7.43 5.90 -1.01
C ASN A 133 5.93 6.26 -0.92
N MET A 134 5.33 6.25 0.27
CA MET A 134 3.92 6.59 0.45
C MET A 134 3.68 8.10 0.57
N GLY A 135 4.67 8.83 1.06
CA GLY A 135 4.62 10.28 1.24
C GLY A 135 4.93 10.70 2.68
N THR A 136 4.51 11.92 3.03
CA THR A 136 4.83 12.55 4.32
C THR A 136 3.66 12.47 5.31
N GLU A 137 3.93 12.79 6.58
CA GLU A 137 2.86 12.92 7.59
C GLU A 137 1.84 14.01 7.22
N ASP A 138 2.29 15.06 6.54
CA ASP A 138 1.42 16.13 6.05
C ASP A 138 0.51 15.63 4.92
N ASP A 139 1.02 14.76 4.03
CA ASP A 139 0.20 14.12 2.99
C ASP A 139 -0.85 13.20 3.60
N LEU A 140 -0.48 12.46 4.66
CA LEU A 140 -1.43 11.63 5.40
C LEU A 140 -2.52 12.47 6.06
N ARG A 141 -2.13 13.56 6.74
CA ARG A 141 -3.07 14.49 7.36
C ARG A 141 -4.01 15.07 6.32
N HIS A 142 -3.48 15.48 5.17
CA HIS A 142 -4.27 15.99 4.06
C HIS A 142 -5.29 14.96 3.54
N LEU A 143 -4.84 13.71 3.30
CA LEU A 143 -5.74 12.62 2.87
C LEU A 143 -6.88 12.41 3.89
N VAL A 144 -6.56 12.33 5.18
CA VAL A 144 -7.53 12.11 6.25
C VAL A 144 -8.53 13.26 6.32
N ASP A 145 -8.05 14.51 6.31
CA ASP A 145 -8.90 15.69 6.39
C ASP A 145 -9.84 15.79 5.18
N GLU A 146 -9.32 15.59 3.96
CA GLU A 146 -10.12 15.63 2.74
C GLU A 146 -11.11 14.46 2.62
N ALA A 147 -10.74 13.27 3.11
CA ALA A 147 -11.64 12.13 3.17
C ALA A 147 -12.79 12.40 4.16
N HIS A 148 -12.47 12.92 5.34
CA HIS A 148 -13.47 13.24 6.36
C HIS A 148 -14.45 14.33 5.92
N LYS A 149 -14.01 15.35 5.17
CA LYS A 149 -14.91 16.35 4.55
C LYS A 149 -15.94 15.71 3.61
N ARG A 150 -15.63 14.56 3.03
CA ARG A 150 -16.50 13.79 2.12
C ARG A 150 -17.31 12.71 2.82
N GLY A 151 -17.18 12.58 4.14
CA GLY A 151 -17.81 11.52 4.91
C GLY A 151 -17.14 10.16 4.77
N ILE A 152 -15.91 10.11 4.24
CA ILE A 152 -15.12 8.88 4.05
C ILE A 152 -14.24 8.67 5.29
N ARG A 153 -14.35 7.51 5.96
CA ARG A 153 -13.41 7.07 7.00
C ARG A 153 -12.18 6.45 6.39
N ILE A 154 -11.03 6.58 7.04
CA ILE A 154 -9.79 5.92 6.64
C ILE A 154 -9.52 4.73 7.56
N LEU A 155 -9.22 3.56 6.98
CA LEU A 155 -8.76 2.37 7.68
C LEU A 155 -7.33 2.07 7.23
N PHE A 156 -6.43 1.92 8.18
CA PHE A 156 -5.07 1.44 7.91
C PHE A 156 -5.00 -0.06 8.11
N ASP A 157 -4.33 -0.73 7.18
CA ASP A 157 -3.77 -2.03 7.49
C ASP A 157 -2.65 -1.87 8.52
N ILE A 158 -2.64 -2.70 9.56
CA ILE A 158 -1.58 -2.71 10.59
C ILE A 158 -1.15 -4.15 10.81
N VAL A 159 0.09 -4.43 10.44
CA VAL A 159 0.66 -5.77 10.49
C VAL A 159 1.48 -5.89 11.77
N MET A 160 0.92 -6.52 12.79
CA MET A 160 1.60 -6.73 14.08
C MET A 160 2.12 -8.15 14.28
N ASN A 161 1.80 -9.07 13.35
CA ASN A 161 2.19 -10.47 13.48
C ASN A 161 3.69 -10.71 13.21
N HIS A 162 4.30 -9.90 12.34
CA HIS A 162 5.69 -10.07 11.91
C HIS A 162 6.30 -8.73 11.49
N VAL A 163 7.64 -8.71 11.42
CA VAL A 163 8.46 -7.67 10.78
C VAL A 163 8.78 -8.09 9.34
N GLY A 164 9.32 -7.15 8.56
CA GLY A 164 10.00 -7.45 7.30
C GLY A 164 11.26 -8.29 7.49
N TYR A 165 11.73 -8.87 6.38
CA TYR A 165 12.94 -9.70 6.36
C TYR A 165 14.20 -8.86 6.48
N ALA A 166 15.29 -9.46 6.97
CA ALA A 166 16.61 -8.86 6.85
C ALA A 166 17.02 -8.79 5.37
N THR A 167 17.18 -7.58 4.83
CA THR A 167 17.67 -7.37 3.46
C THR A 167 19.13 -6.93 3.45
N LEU A 168 19.79 -7.11 2.30
CA LEU A 168 21.15 -6.59 2.10
C LEU A 168 21.24 -5.07 2.30
N ALA A 169 20.20 -4.31 1.93
CA ALA A 169 20.17 -2.87 2.12
C ALA A 169 20.16 -2.51 3.60
N ASP A 170 19.22 -3.08 4.36
CA ASP A 170 19.03 -2.77 5.78
C ASP A 170 20.21 -3.25 6.62
N MET A 171 20.74 -4.45 6.33
CA MET A 171 21.95 -4.97 6.98
C MET A 171 23.15 -4.04 6.78
N GLN A 172 23.30 -3.51 5.56
CA GLN A 172 24.36 -2.55 5.26
C GLN A 172 24.12 -1.19 5.93
N GLU A 173 22.89 -0.66 5.91
CA GLU A 173 22.58 0.66 6.44
C GLU A 173 22.71 0.69 7.97
N TYR A 174 22.10 -0.29 8.64
CA TYR A 174 22.02 -0.34 10.10
C TYR A 174 23.12 -1.17 10.75
N GLN A 175 24.05 -1.72 9.96
CA GLN A 175 25.22 -2.46 10.42
C GLN A 175 24.85 -3.65 11.33
N PHE A 176 23.86 -4.44 10.90
CA PHE A 176 23.41 -5.64 11.62
C PHE A 176 23.52 -6.91 10.79
N GLY A 177 23.39 -8.05 11.47
CA GLY A 177 23.55 -9.37 10.89
C GLY A 177 25.02 -9.72 10.64
N ALA A 178 25.27 -10.95 10.22
CA ALA A 178 26.60 -11.45 9.93
C ALA A 178 26.64 -12.02 8.50
N LEU A 179 27.78 -11.83 7.82
CA LEU A 179 28.04 -12.44 6.52
C LEU A 179 29.19 -13.43 6.64
N TYR A 180 29.18 -14.47 5.80
CA TYR A 180 30.35 -15.33 5.60
C TYR A 180 31.47 -14.61 4.84
N LEU A 181 31.10 -13.65 3.99
CA LEU A 181 32.01 -12.85 3.19
C LEU A 181 32.75 -11.81 4.04
N GLN A 182 34.06 -11.63 3.80
CA GLN A 182 34.89 -10.65 4.51
C GLN A 182 35.88 -9.97 3.56
N GLY A 183 36.36 -8.79 3.96
CA GLY A 183 37.44 -8.08 3.27
C GLY A 183 37.17 -7.84 1.78
N ASP A 184 38.14 -8.21 0.95
CA ASP A 184 38.07 -8.01 -0.51
C ASP A 184 37.03 -8.88 -1.19
N GLU A 185 36.72 -10.05 -0.65
CA GLU A 185 35.68 -10.94 -1.20
C GLU A 185 34.30 -10.32 -1.06
N LEU A 186 34.00 -9.70 0.09
CA LEU A 186 32.75 -8.97 0.29
C LEU A 186 32.59 -7.84 -0.72
N LYS A 187 33.63 -7.03 -0.92
CA LYS A 187 33.60 -5.93 -1.90
C LYS A 187 33.46 -6.44 -3.33
N LYS A 188 34.09 -7.56 -3.67
CA LYS A 188 34.00 -8.18 -4.99
C LYS A 188 32.59 -8.74 -5.26
N THR A 189 31.95 -9.32 -4.24
CA THR A 189 30.66 -10.00 -4.39
C THR A 189 29.48 -9.04 -4.27
N LEU A 190 29.41 -8.24 -3.20
CA LEU A 190 28.27 -7.34 -2.91
C LEU A 190 28.50 -5.90 -3.38
N GLY A 191 29.71 -5.54 -3.77
CA GLY A 191 30.03 -4.18 -4.21
C GLY A 191 29.98 -3.15 -3.08
N ALA A 192 29.88 -1.88 -3.46
CA ALA A 192 29.81 -0.76 -2.53
C ALA A 192 28.40 -0.57 -1.93
N ARG A 193 27.35 -0.90 -2.70
CA ARG A 193 25.95 -0.90 -2.25
C ARG A 193 25.42 -2.31 -2.38
N TRP A 194 25.18 -2.98 -1.26
CA TRP A 194 24.83 -4.40 -1.28
C TRP A 194 23.48 -4.66 -1.97
N THR A 195 22.56 -3.69 -1.93
CA THR A 195 21.28 -3.77 -2.63
C THR A 195 21.38 -3.84 -4.16
N ASP A 196 22.54 -3.48 -4.74
CA ASP A 196 22.78 -3.57 -6.19
C ASP A 196 23.20 -4.98 -6.63
N TRP A 197 23.40 -5.91 -5.67
CA TRP A 197 23.73 -7.29 -5.98
C TRP A 197 22.67 -7.89 -6.90
N LYS A 198 23.12 -8.66 -7.90
CA LYS A 198 22.26 -9.39 -8.84
C LYS A 198 22.71 -10.84 -8.94
N PRO A 199 21.80 -11.79 -9.19
CA PRO A 199 22.16 -13.19 -9.37
C PRO A 199 23.13 -13.38 -10.53
N GLY A 200 24.22 -14.10 -10.28
CA GLY A 200 25.13 -14.58 -11.32
C GLY A 200 24.60 -15.82 -12.06
N THR A 201 25.43 -16.39 -12.94
CA THR A 201 25.10 -17.64 -13.64
C THR A 201 24.82 -18.77 -12.64
N GLY A 202 23.62 -19.36 -12.73
CA GLY A 202 23.19 -20.45 -11.84
C GLY A 202 22.65 -20.01 -10.48
N GLN A 203 22.61 -18.70 -10.20
CA GLN A 203 22.02 -18.13 -8.99
C GLN A 203 20.61 -17.60 -9.27
N SER A 204 19.83 -17.40 -8.20
CA SER A 204 18.57 -16.66 -8.24
C SER A 204 18.59 -15.54 -7.20
N TRP A 205 17.53 -14.73 -7.14
CA TRP A 205 17.42 -13.68 -6.13
C TRP A 205 17.34 -14.24 -4.71
N HIS A 206 17.13 -15.54 -4.51
CA HIS A 206 17.26 -16.18 -3.19
C HIS A 206 18.72 -16.41 -2.78
N SER A 207 19.65 -16.48 -3.73
CA SER A 207 21.06 -16.82 -3.47
C SER A 207 21.81 -15.79 -2.63
N PHE A 208 21.26 -14.59 -2.39
CA PHE A 208 21.89 -13.67 -1.43
C PHE A 208 21.91 -14.24 -0.01
N ASN A 209 20.95 -15.10 0.34
CA ASN A 209 20.89 -15.75 1.65
C ASN A 209 22.09 -16.66 1.90
N ASP A 210 22.74 -17.18 0.83
CA ASP A 210 23.93 -18.02 0.94
C ASP A 210 25.12 -17.27 1.54
N TYR A 211 25.10 -15.93 1.49
CA TYR A 211 26.12 -15.08 2.07
C TYR A 211 25.86 -14.72 3.54
N ILE A 212 24.64 -14.93 4.04
CA ILE A 212 24.22 -14.54 5.39
C ILE A 212 24.51 -15.67 6.38
N ASN A 213 25.19 -15.33 7.46
CA ASN A 213 25.45 -16.22 8.58
C ASN A 213 24.33 -16.08 9.63
N PHE A 214 23.36 -16.98 9.57
CA PHE A 214 22.24 -17.03 10.51
C PHE A 214 22.60 -17.66 11.88
N GLN A 215 23.84 -18.09 12.10
CA GLN A 215 24.29 -18.69 13.37
C GLN A 215 24.99 -17.70 14.30
N ARG A 216 25.18 -16.44 13.89
CA ARG A 216 25.88 -15.42 14.66
C ARG A 216 25.04 -14.16 14.84
#